data_AF-C4VAN0-F1
#
_entry.id   AF-C4VAN0-F1
#
_cell.length_a   1.000
_cell.length_b   1.000
_cell.length_c   1.000
_cell.angle_alpha   90.00
_cell.angle_beta   90.00
_cell.angle_gamma   90.00
#
_symmetry.space_group_name_H-M   'P 1'
#
loop_
_entity.id
_entity.type
_entity.pdbx_description
1 polymer ?
#
loop_
_entity_poly.entity_id
_entity_poly.type
_entity_poly.pdbx_seq_one_letter_code
_entity_poly.pdbx_strand_id
1 'polypeptide(L)'
;MNPQSSCMDEGICTKGFFKKFCRVTIINKKEYLQYMKRCNNTVRHKKHVLSNAFFVPYNKYLLSRFYCHINVKGCPSIKSIKYIFKHIYKDYDCAGVELTNKNEHSQFINSRYVSAPGGMWRLLENKMSDKSHD
;
A
#
# COMPACT_ATOMS: atom_id res chain seq x y z
N MET A 1 -22.34 -7.40 5.32
CA MET A 1 -21.06 -7.18 6.03
C MET A 1 -20.96 -8.26 7.08
N ASN A 2 -19.79 -8.85 7.31
CA ASN A 2 -19.65 -9.86 8.35
C ASN A 2 -19.17 -9.18 9.65
N PRO A 3 -20.01 -9.06 10.69
CA PRO A 3 -19.60 -8.48 11.98
C PRO A 3 -18.44 -9.25 12.64
N GLN A 4 -18.24 -10.51 12.26
CA GLN A 4 -17.14 -11.37 12.75
C GLN A 4 -15.81 -11.14 12.01
N SER A 5 -15.73 -10.14 11.13
CA SER A 5 -14.46 -9.85 10.45
C SER A 5 -13.46 -9.27 11.45
N SER A 6 -12.19 -9.69 11.39
CA SER A 6 -11.13 -9.22 12.30
C SER A 6 -10.88 -7.70 12.29
N CYS A 7 -11.38 -7.00 11.28
CA CYS A 7 -11.32 -5.56 11.19
C CYS A 7 -12.52 -4.83 11.80
N MET A 8 -13.49 -5.53 12.37
CA MET A 8 -14.65 -4.94 13.03
C MET A 8 -14.38 -4.82 14.52
N ASP A 9 -14.55 -3.61 15.06
CA ASP A 9 -14.40 -3.29 16.47
C ASP A 9 -15.58 -2.41 16.87
N GLU A 10 -16.37 -2.85 17.85
CA GLU A 10 -17.62 -2.18 18.28
C GLU A 10 -18.59 -1.81 17.13
N GLY A 11 -18.67 -2.65 16.10
CA GLY A 11 -19.51 -2.41 14.91
C GLY A 11 -18.94 -1.39 13.91
N ILE A 12 -17.74 -0.84 14.17
CA ILE A 12 -17.01 0.05 13.28
C ILE A 12 -15.84 -0.70 12.66
N CYS A 13 -15.63 -0.56 11.35
CA CYS A 13 -14.44 -1.13 10.74
C CYS A 13 -13.20 -0.28 11.06
N THR A 14 -12.21 -0.86 11.72
CA THR A 14 -10.91 -0.25 12.02
C THR A 14 -10.15 0.21 10.76
N LYS A 15 -10.39 -0.44 9.62
CA LYS A 15 -9.83 -0.03 8.30
C LYS A 15 -10.61 1.12 7.64
N GLY A 16 -11.64 1.63 8.31
CA GLY A 16 -12.44 2.77 7.88
C GLY A 16 -13.32 2.47 6.67
N PHE A 17 -13.91 1.26 6.63
CA PHE A 17 -14.99 0.91 5.70
C PHE A 17 -16.36 0.99 6.41
N PHE A 18 -17.42 1.41 5.74
CA PHE A 18 -17.51 1.84 4.35
C PHE A 18 -16.95 3.25 4.12
N LYS A 19 -16.40 3.49 2.92
CA LYS A 19 -15.99 4.84 2.54
C LYS A 19 -17.23 5.68 2.26
N LYS A 20 -17.32 6.85 2.90
CA LYS A 20 -18.40 7.82 2.68
C LYS A 20 -18.47 8.22 1.20
N PHE A 21 -19.69 8.29 0.66
CA PHE A 21 -19.92 8.85 -0.66
C PHE A 21 -19.58 10.34 -0.65
N CYS A 22 -18.97 10.82 -1.74
CA CYS A 22 -18.60 12.21 -1.89
C CYS A 22 -18.69 12.59 -3.38
N ARG A 23 -19.30 13.74 -3.68
CA ARG A 23 -19.48 14.22 -5.06
C ARG A 23 -18.23 14.86 -5.65
N VAL A 24 -17.27 15.22 -4.81
CA VAL A 24 -16.01 15.87 -5.19
C VAL A 24 -14.87 15.26 -4.39
N THR A 25 -13.64 15.37 -4.89
CA THR A 25 -12.45 14.98 -4.13
C THR A 25 -12.10 16.11 -3.16
N ILE A 26 -11.99 15.81 -1.86
CA ILE A 26 -11.72 16.81 -0.82
C ILE A 26 -10.52 16.40 0.03
N ILE A 27 -9.82 17.39 0.58
CA ILE A 27 -8.81 17.17 1.62
C ILE A 27 -9.56 17.13 2.96
N ASN A 28 -9.51 16.00 3.65
CA ASN A 28 -10.16 15.85 4.95
C ASN A 28 -9.36 16.60 6.04
N LYS A 29 -9.96 16.83 7.21
CA LYS A 29 -9.33 17.42 8.42
C LYS A 29 -8.03 16.73 8.85
N LYS A 30 -7.85 15.46 8.47
CA LYS A 30 -6.62 14.68 8.70
C LYS A 30 -5.56 14.88 7.60
N GLU A 31 -5.75 15.85 6.70
CA GLU A 31 -4.89 16.18 5.55
C GLU A 31 -4.72 15.05 4.52
N TYR A 32 -5.62 14.08 4.49
CA TYR A 32 -5.66 13.03 3.47
C TYR A 32 -6.73 13.32 2.42
N LEU A 33 -6.50 12.87 1.19
CA LEU A 33 -7.53 12.90 0.15
C LEU A 33 -8.66 11.92 0.44
N GLN A 34 -9.88 12.43 0.45
CA GLN A 34 -11.08 11.66 0.28
C GLN A 34 -11.52 11.80 -1.19
N TYR A 35 -11.32 10.74 -1.97
CA TYR A 35 -11.71 10.73 -3.37
C TYR A 35 -13.22 10.82 -3.57
N MET A 36 -13.62 11.48 -4.66
CA MET A 36 -14.98 11.43 -5.16
C MET A 36 -15.43 9.96 -5.26
N LYS A 37 -16.57 9.65 -4.64
CA LYS A 37 -17.18 8.34 -4.66
C LYS A 37 -18.68 8.51 -4.86
N ARG A 38 -19.14 8.21 -6.08
CA ARG A 38 -20.55 8.33 -6.48
C ARG A 38 -21.32 7.07 -6.08
N CYS A 39 -22.56 7.23 -5.62
CA CYS A 39 -23.47 6.13 -5.29
C CYS A 39 -24.35 5.76 -6.49
N ASN A 40 -23.77 5.64 -7.68
CA ASN A 40 -24.59 5.51 -8.89
C ASN A 40 -24.95 4.05 -9.19
N ASN A 41 -24.07 3.11 -8.84
CA ASN A 41 -24.23 1.71 -9.22
C ASN A 41 -24.16 0.83 -7.98
N THR A 42 -25.20 0.03 -7.76
CA THR A 42 -25.21 -1.08 -6.81
C THR A 42 -25.32 -2.38 -7.60
N VAL A 43 -24.62 -3.41 -7.14
CA VAL A 43 -24.66 -4.75 -7.73
C VAL A 43 -25.17 -5.70 -6.66
N ARG A 44 -26.17 -6.50 -7.00
CA ARG A 44 -26.63 -7.57 -6.12
C ARG A 44 -25.72 -8.79 -6.31
N HIS A 45 -25.07 -9.23 -5.24
CA HIS A 45 -24.29 -10.45 -5.23
C HIS A 45 -24.77 -11.33 -4.09
N LYS A 46 -25.34 -12.50 -4.42
CA LYS A 46 -26.07 -13.37 -3.48
C LYS A 46 -27.17 -12.58 -2.75
N LYS A 47 -27.16 -12.61 -1.42
CA LYS A 47 -28.10 -11.88 -0.54
C LYS A 47 -27.63 -10.46 -0.18
N HIS A 48 -26.57 -9.95 -0.81
CA HIS A 48 -25.98 -8.66 -0.46
C HIS A 48 -26.06 -7.68 -1.63
N VAL A 49 -26.44 -6.44 -1.32
CA VAL A 49 -26.34 -5.31 -2.24
C VAL A 49 -25.00 -4.63 -1.99
N LEU A 50 -24.13 -4.67 -2.98
CA LEU A 50 -22.79 -4.12 -2.94
C LEU A 50 -22.79 -2.77 -3.66
N SER A 51 -22.17 -1.77 -3.05
CA SER A 51 -21.94 -0.47 -3.67
C SER A 51 -20.44 -0.22 -3.81
N ASN A 52 -20.07 0.79 -4.58
CA ASN A 52 -18.67 1.20 -4.69
C ASN A 52 -18.05 1.58 -3.33
N ALA A 53 -18.84 1.87 -2.29
CA ALA A 53 -18.36 2.18 -0.94
C ALA A 53 -17.57 1.02 -0.29
N PHE A 54 -17.81 -0.22 -0.73
CA PHE A 54 -17.22 -1.46 -0.23
C PHE A 54 -15.80 -1.72 -0.77
N PHE A 55 -15.45 -1.11 -1.91
CA PHE A 55 -14.23 -1.46 -2.64
C PHE A 55 -13.21 -0.33 -2.66
N VAL A 56 -11.95 -0.69 -2.76
CA VAL A 56 -10.87 0.23 -3.12
C VAL A 56 -11.01 0.56 -4.61
N PRO A 57 -11.01 1.84 -5.01
CA PRO A 57 -11.05 2.18 -6.42
C PRO A 57 -9.80 1.64 -7.13
N TYR A 58 -9.98 1.12 -8.33
CA TYR A 58 -8.88 0.67 -9.19
C TYR A 58 -8.93 1.41 -10.53
N ASN A 59 -7.77 1.62 -11.12
CA ASN A 59 -7.66 2.21 -12.45
C ASN A 59 -7.66 1.09 -13.50
N LYS A 60 -8.72 0.99 -14.30
CA LYS A 60 -8.89 -0.02 -15.36
C LYS A 60 -7.73 -0.01 -16.37
N TYR A 61 -7.25 1.18 -16.74
CA TYR A 61 -6.15 1.32 -17.69
C TYR A 61 -4.86 0.73 -17.13
N LEU A 62 -4.51 1.10 -15.89
CA LEU A 62 -3.31 0.59 -15.24
C LEU A 62 -3.38 -0.91 -14.97
N LEU A 63 -4.54 -1.40 -14.52
CA LEU A 63 -4.77 -2.82 -14.31
C LEU A 63 -4.59 -3.62 -15.61
N SER A 64 -5.15 -3.14 -16.72
CA SER A 64 -5.03 -3.79 -18.03
C SER A 64 -3.60 -3.71 -18.58
N ARG A 65 -2.94 -2.56 -18.43
CA ARG A 65 -1.60 -2.32 -18.98
C ARG A 65 -0.50 -3.12 -18.29
N PHE A 66 -0.60 -3.29 -16.97
CA PHE A 66 0.45 -3.91 -16.15
C PHE A 66 0.04 -5.23 -15.51
N TYR A 67 -1.19 -5.71 -15.77
CA TYR A 67 -1.75 -6.92 -15.16
C TYR A 67 -1.65 -6.94 -13.62
N CYS A 68 -1.63 -5.77 -12.99
CA CYS A 68 -1.45 -5.62 -11.54
C CYS A 68 -2.35 -4.52 -10.97
N HIS A 69 -2.75 -4.69 -9.70
CA HIS A 69 -3.63 -3.73 -9.04
C HIS A 69 -2.82 -2.52 -8.51
N ILE A 70 -2.71 -1.48 -9.35
CA ILE A 70 -2.01 -0.25 -9.00
C ILE A 70 -2.93 0.72 -8.25
N ASN A 71 -2.51 1.13 -7.04
CA ASN A 71 -3.21 2.13 -6.24
C ASN A 71 -2.61 3.52 -6.47
N VAL A 72 -3.37 4.43 -7.10
CA VAL A 72 -2.92 5.80 -7.35
C VAL A 72 -3.36 6.71 -6.21
N LYS A 73 -2.41 7.44 -5.61
CA LYS A 73 -2.70 8.40 -4.54
C LYS A 73 -2.16 9.80 -4.88
N GLY A 74 -3.04 10.80 -4.90
CA GLY A 74 -2.64 12.20 -4.84
C GLY A 74 -2.10 12.57 -3.45
N CYS A 75 -1.09 13.43 -3.42
CA CYS A 75 -0.43 13.87 -2.19
C CYS A 75 -0.50 15.39 -2.05
N PRO A 76 -1.64 15.93 -1.60
CA PRO A 76 -1.83 17.37 -1.49
C PRO A 76 -1.18 17.96 -0.21
N SER A 77 -0.63 17.13 0.67
CA SER A 77 -0.11 17.55 1.97
C SER A 77 1.22 16.90 2.29
N ILE A 78 2.02 17.55 3.13
CA ILE A 78 3.28 17.01 3.66
C ILE A 78 3.03 15.68 4.39
N LYS A 79 1.90 15.53 5.10
CA LYS A 79 1.52 14.25 5.71
C LYS A 79 1.30 13.14 4.68
N SER A 80 0.70 13.44 3.53
CA SER A 80 0.55 12.47 2.44
C SER A 80 1.90 12.05 1.85
N ILE A 81 2.82 13.00 1.70
CA ILE A 81 4.20 12.74 1.28
C ILE A 81 4.90 11.84 2.31
N LYS A 82 4.88 12.22 3.59
CA LYS A 82 5.46 11.41 4.68
C LYS A 82 4.89 9.99 4.71
N TYR A 83 3.60 9.83 4.40
CA TYR A 83 2.99 8.52 4.27
C TYR A 83 3.58 7.71 3.10
N ILE A 84 3.78 8.30 1.92
CA ILE A 84 4.48 7.63 0.80
C ILE A 84 5.89 7.21 1.21
N PHE A 85 6.67 8.15 1.78
CA PHE A 85 8.02 7.85 2.25
C PHE A 85 8.00 6.71 3.28
N LYS A 86 7.11 6.76 4.28
CA LYS A 86 6.94 5.65 5.23
C LYS A 86 6.75 4.30 4.54
N HIS A 87 6.04 4.24 3.41
CA HIS A 87 5.83 2.99 2.67
C HIS A 87 7.02 2.58 1.81
N ILE A 88 7.74 3.53 1.19
CA ILE A 88 8.96 3.25 0.43
C ILE A 88 10.08 2.73 1.34
N TYR A 89 10.14 3.25 2.56
CA TYR A 89 11.19 2.92 3.54
C TYR A 89 10.68 2.01 4.67
N LYS A 90 9.48 1.41 4.54
CA LYS A 90 8.87 0.69 5.67
C LYS A 90 9.67 -0.55 6.04
N ASP A 91 10.20 -1.25 5.04
CA ASP A 91 11.08 -2.40 5.18
C ASP A 91 11.86 -2.53 3.87
N TYR A 92 13.10 -3.01 3.94
CA TYR A 92 13.82 -3.44 2.74
C TYR A 92 13.24 -4.79 2.33
N ASP A 93 12.74 -4.92 1.11
CA ASP A 93 12.42 -6.23 0.57
C ASP A 93 13.71 -7.07 0.57
N CYS A 94 13.78 -8.04 1.48
CA CYS A 94 14.81 -9.05 1.52
C CYS A 94 14.47 -10.07 0.44
N ALA A 95 15.25 -10.11 -0.64
CA ALA A 95 15.17 -11.13 -1.66
C ALA A 95 16.26 -12.18 -1.40
N GLY A 96 15.85 -13.41 -1.13
CA GLY A 96 16.77 -14.56 -1.15
C GLY A 96 17.12 -14.88 -2.59
N VAL A 97 18.39 -14.73 -2.95
CA VAL A 97 18.91 -15.11 -4.27
C VAL A 97 19.59 -16.47 -4.13
N GLU A 98 19.11 -17.47 -4.85
CA GLU A 98 19.74 -18.77 -4.94
C GLU A 98 20.86 -18.73 -5.98
N LEU A 99 22.09 -19.00 -5.55
CA LEU A 99 23.22 -19.17 -6.47
C LEU A 99 23.27 -20.64 -6.89
N THR A 100 22.84 -20.94 -8.11
CA THR A 100 23.00 -22.27 -8.71
C THR A 100 24.45 -22.46 -9.16
N ASN A 101 25.33 -22.77 -8.21
CA ASN A 101 26.61 -23.39 -8.52
C ASN A 101 26.45 -24.91 -8.42
N LYS A 102 26.97 -25.65 -9.39
CA LYS A 102 26.73 -27.10 -9.63
C LYS A 102 27.32 -28.05 -8.56
N ASN A 103 27.46 -27.61 -7.31
CA ASN A 103 27.88 -28.44 -6.18
C ASN A 103 26.75 -28.50 -5.15
N GLU A 104 26.57 -29.67 -4.56
CA GLU A 104 25.43 -30.20 -3.79
C GLU A 104 24.95 -29.37 -2.56
N HIS A 105 25.51 -28.20 -2.30
CA HIS A 105 25.05 -27.26 -1.29
C HIS A 105 24.57 -25.95 -1.95
N SER A 106 23.24 -25.78 -2.02
CA SER A 106 22.62 -24.52 -2.42
C SER A 106 23.06 -23.38 -1.50
N GLN A 107 23.79 -22.40 -2.04
CA GLN A 107 24.13 -21.18 -1.31
C GLN A 107 23.03 -20.13 -1.55
N PHE A 108 22.40 -19.68 -0.47
CA PHE A 108 21.43 -18.59 -0.49
C PHE A 108 22.09 -17.29 -0.04
N ILE A 109 22.06 -16.26 -0.88
CA ILE A 109 22.44 -14.89 -0.48
C ILE A 109 21.18 -14.14 -0.11
N ASN A 110 21.13 -13.63 1.12
CA ASN A 110 20.08 -12.71 1.51
C ASN A 110 20.43 -11.30 1.00
N SER A 111 19.85 -10.92 -0.13
CA SER A 111 20.05 -9.59 -0.72
C SER A 111 18.97 -8.64 -0.21
N ARG A 112 19.37 -7.41 0.17
CA ARG A 112 18.44 -6.36 0.56
C ARG A 112 18.39 -5.31 -0.54
N TYR A 113 17.18 -4.95 -0.99
CA TYR A 113 17.02 -3.73 -1.78
C TYR A 113 17.56 -2.55 -0.97
N VAL A 114 18.28 -1.62 -1.62
CA VAL A 114 18.72 -0.38 -1.00
C VAL A 114 18.15 0.75 -1.85
N SER A 115 17.35 1.63 -1.24
CA SER A 115 16.78 2.78 -1.96
C SER A 115 17.90 3.70 -2.45
N ALA A 116 17.64 4.45 -3.54
CA ALA A 116 18.62 5.36 -4.15
C ALA A 116 19.38 6.26 -3.15
N PRO A 117 18.74 6.94 -2.18
CA PRO A 117 19.49 7.73 -1.20
C PRO A 117 20.30 6.87 -0.23
N GLY A 118 19.82 5.67 0.15
CA GLY A 118 20.61 4.73 0.96
C GLY A 118 21.84 4.20 0.21
N GLY A 119 21.71 3.96 -1.10
CA GLY A 119 22.82 3.56 -1.96
C GLY A 119 23.86 4.68 -2.08
N MET A 120 23.41 5.91 -2.33
CA MET A 120 24.28 7.09 -2.37
C MET A 120 25.01 7.31 -1.03
N TRP A 121 24.31 7.16 0.09
CA TRP A 121 24.91 7.34 1.42
C TRP A 121 26.08 6.37 1.68
N ARG A 122 25.94 5.12 1.20
CA ARG A 122 26.99 4.10 1.25
C ARG A 122 28.13 4.36 0.27
N LEU A 123 27.83 4.80 -0.96
CA LEU A 123 28.84 5.19 -1.95
C LEU A 123 29.72 6.35 -1.46
N LEU A 124 29.14 7.25 -0.67
CA LEU A 124 29.83 8.37 -0.05
C LEU A 124 30.55 8.00 1.26
N GLU A 125 30.57 6.71 1.64
CA GLU A 125 31.24 6.20 2.85
C GLU A 125 30.82 6.89 4.16
N ASN A 126 29.61 7.43 4.21
CA ASN A 126 29.10 8.08 5.42
C ASN A 126 28.86 7.05 6.53
N LYS A 127 29.10 7.44 7.78
CA LYS A 127 28.75 6.61 8.96
C LYS A 127 27.28 6.21 8.92
N MET A 128 27.02 4.91 8.91
CA MET A 128 25.68 4.36 9.09
C MET A 128 25.36 4.30 10.57
N SER A 129 24.08 4.45 10.92
CA SER A 129 23.64 4.22 12.30
C SER A 129 23.62 2.71 12.57
N ASP A 130 24.21 2.27 13.68
CA ASP A 130 24.25 0.86 14.11
C ASP A 130 22.89 0.29 14.55
N LYS A 131 21.81 1.04 14.40
CA LYS A 131 20.46 0.60 14.76
C LYS A 131 19.85 -0.18 13.59
N SER A 132 19.89 -1.51 13.67
CA SER A 132 18.88 -2.32 12.98
C SER A 132 17.51 -1.98 13.57
N HIS A 133 16.55 -1.68 12.70
CA HIS A 133 15.15 -1.58 13.11
C HIS A 133 14.64 -3.00 13.33
N ASP A 134 14.52 -3.39 14.61
CA ASP A 134 13.76 -4.57 15.04
C ASP A 134 12.26 -4.23 15.19
#